data_AF-A0A1H2CC97-F1
#
_entry.id   AF-A0A1H2CC97-F1
#
_cell.length_a   1.000
_cell.length_b   1.000
_cell.length_c   1.000
_cell.angle_alpha   90.00
_cell.angle_beta   90.00
_cell.angle_gamma   90.00
#
_symmetry.space_group_name_H-M   'P 1'
#
loop_
_entity.id
_entity.type
_entity.pdbx_description
1 polymer ?
#
loop_
_entity_poly.entity_id
_entity_poly.type
_entity_poly.pdbx_seq_one_letter_code
_entity_poly.pdbx_strand_id
1 'polypeptide(L)'
;MGLTPFDACEDVLDHLKTEAGERVGPWGLGGLTEAYAADGGAEDTAALAVPEAAGRDDSGGAQSHSTTNVQEAGVDEPDVAKTDGRLLVTTTGGDLRIVDVTDDAPRQVGRLALTDPAAKPAPGRMIAPEIAPEYVDASVFLAGDRVVALVRQSPMIAYDAMTSYYPGPVTSTTAVLLIDISDPAEPVVESRLQVDGDYLDARMVDGTVRLVVSSSPTIEFPMTEEDANLPEDELTERNRAIVEESTIADWLPSYTFTSGGGEPETGQLVSCEQVSRPDEFAGFSLLSVLTFDPDDGLGTDGSVGVLTDGDTVYASQDRLYVATTRWGDRFAPADDAIRTLPGPGDITTGIHAFDITGNVPARYLASGEVEGRILGRYAMSEHEGVLRVATTIDSWTGETDTSESVLYTLEEGDGELVQLGQVGGLGKGEQIYAVRYFGDTGYVVTFRQVDPLYVLDLSDPAAPAVTGELKITGYSAYLHDAGDDRLLGVGQEATEDGMAVGAQISLFDVADAAAPAKLDGHVVPNAWSQTEWDPQAFLFWEDTGQVVVPIETQTGPSALVVRLDGDAVTEQGQITRTESPRDGWASLRRTIVVGDTLYTVWHDGVQANGLADLEPRGWAGFAQP
;
A
#
# COMPACT_ATOMS: atom_id res chain seq x y z
N MET A 1 15.18 -6.42 -19.65
CA MET A 1 14.72 -7.82 -19.66
C MET A 1 13.44 -7.88 -20.47
N GLY A 2 13.33 -8.77 -21.46
CA GLY A 2 12.12 -8.95 -22.25
C GLY A 2 11.06 -9.79 -21.52
N LEU A 3 9.81 -9.69 -21.99
CA LEU A 3 8.69 -10.51 -21.53
C LEU A 3 8.43 -11.63 -22.55
N THR A 4 8.34 -12.86 -22.06
CA THR A 4 7.89 -14.01 -22.86
C THR A 4 6.51 -14.48 -22.37
N PRO A 5 5.44 -14.32 -23.16
CA PRO A 5 4.14 -14.91 -22.85
C PRO A 5 4.16 -16.44 -23.05
N PHE A 6 3.27 -17.14 -22.37
CA PHE A 6 3.04 -18.57 -22.62
C PHE A 6 1.86 -18.78 -23.58
N ASP A 7 1.93 -19.84 -24.40
CA ASP A 7 0.89 -20.17 -25.38
C ASP A 7 -0.12 -21.20 -24.85
N ALA A 8 0.25 -22.00 -23.85
CA ALA A 8 -0.60 -23.03 -23.24
C ALA A 8 -0.15 -23.41 -21.82
N CYS A 9 -1.03 -24.12 -21.08
CA CYS A 9 -0.71 -24.62 -19.74
C CYS A 9 0.43 -25.63 -19.70
N GLU A 10 0.66 -26.39 -20.77
CA GLU A 10 1.79 -27.32 -20.85
C GLU A 10 3.12 -26.55 -20.81
N ASP A 11 3.22 -25.42 -21.51
CA ASP A 11 4.42 -24.58 -21.53
C ASP A 11 4.70 -23.93 -20.17
N VAL A 12 3.65 -23.45 -19.48
CA VAL A 12 3.76 -22.88 -18.13
C VAL A 12 4.26 -23.96 -17.16
N LEU A 13 3.62 -25.14 -17.17
CA LEU A 13 3.95 -26.23 -16.26
C LEU A 13 5.37 -26.76 -16.50
N ASP A 14 5.76 -26.94 -17.75
CA ASP A 14 7.10 -27.41 -18.12
C ASP A 14 8.17 -26.41 -17.69
N HIS A 15 7.93 -25.11 -17.87
CA HIS A 15 8.84 -24.08 -17.38
C HIS A 15 8.99 -24.14 -15.85
N LEU A 16 7.87 -24.13 -15.12
CA LEU A 16 7.88 -24.13 -13.65
C LEU A 16 8.57 -25.38 -13.10
N LYS A 17 8.27 -26.55 -13.65
CA LYS A 17 8.94 -27.82 -13.27
C LYS A 17 10.44 -27.79 -13.57
N THR A 18 10.85 -27.20 -14.69
CA THR A 18 12.27 -27.07 -15.04
C THR A 18 13.00 -26.21 -14.02
N GLU A 19 12.51 -24.99 -13.76
CA GLU A 19 13.15 -24.07 -12.81
C GLU A 19 13.12 -24.63 -11.38
N ALA A 20 12.03 -25.28 -10.99
CA ALA A 20 11.84 -25.91 -9.69
C ALA A 20 12.74 -27.13 -9.51
N GLY A 21 12.91 -27.98 -10.53
CA GLY A 21 13.80 -29.14 -10.45
C GLY A 21 15.27 -28.77 -10.22
N GLU A 22 15.68 -27.61 -10.74
CA GLU A 22 17.03 -27.05 -10.55
C GLU A 22 17.23 -26.43 -9.16
N ARG A 23 16.17 -25.90 -8.52
CA ARG A 23 16.24 -25.10 -7.29
C ARG A 23 15.66 -25.77 -6.04
N VAL A 24 14.85 -26.82 -6.19
CA VAL A 24 14.25 -27.52 -5.06
C VAL A 24 15.34 -28.18 -4.23
N GLY A 25 15.34 -27.87 -2.93
CA GLY A 25 16.29 -28.40 -1.96
C GLY A 25 15.63 -29.40 -0.99
N PRO A 26 16.35 -29.83 0.06
CA PRO A 26 15.81 -30.73 1.08
C PRO A 26 14.62 -30.13 1.83
N TRP A 27 14.52 -28.80 1.86
CA TRP A 27 13.47 -28.04 2.54
C TRP A 27 12.36 -27.52 1.59
N GLY A 28 12.33 -27.99 0.34
CA GLY A 28 11.35 -27.59 -0.67
C GLY A 28 11.88 -26.51 -1.61
N LEU A 29 10.98 -25.72 -2.18
CA LEU A 29 11.34 -24.54 -2.98
C LEU A 29 11.70 -23.43 -1.99
N GLY A 30 13.00 -23.17 -1.83
CA GLY A 30 13.49 -22.07 -0.99
C GLY A 30 12.72 -20.78 -1.33
N GLY A 31 11.94 -20.28 -0.36
CA GLY A 31 10.96 -19.21 -0.57
C GLY A 31 9.66 -19.38 0.24
N LEU A 32 9.40 -20.55 0.82
CA LEU A 32 8.19 -20.79 1.61
C LEU A 32 8.52 -21.13 3.06
N THR A 33 8.22 -20.19 3.95
CA THR A 33 8.28 -20.26 5.43
C THR A 33 9.65 -20.50 6.06
N GLU A 34 10.37 -19.43 6.44
CA GLU A 34 11.28 -19.51 7.58
C GLU A 34 11.43 -18.19 8.36
N ALA A 35 10.73 -18.18 9.50
CA ALA A 35 10.99 -17.50 10.76
C ALA A 35 11.60 -16.08 10.73
N TYR A 36 10.70 -15.08 10.74
CA TYR A 36 10.95 -13.84 11.47
C TYR A 36 11.20 -14.18 12.95
N ALA A 37 12.47 -14.28 13.34
CA ALA A 37 12.87 -13.68 14.59
C ALA A 37 12.70 -12.17 14.38
N ALA A 38 11.78 -11.58 15.14
CA ALA A 38 11.76 -10.16 15.39
C ALA A 38 13.19 -9.72 15.74
N ASP A 39 13.88 -9.11 14.78
CA ASP A 39 14.91 -8.15 15.13
C ASP A 39 14.23 -6.80 15.27
N GLY A 40 14.46 -6.20 16.42
CA GLY A 40 13.56 -5.23 17.03
C GLY A 40 13.47 -3.93 16.26
N GLY A 41 12.24 -3.49 16.01
CA GLY A 41 11.89 -2.07 15.91
C GLY A 41 12.71 -1.25 14.93
N ALA A 42 12.66 -1.61 13.66
CA ALA A 42 12.56 -0.58 12.64
C ALA A 42 11.06 -0.46 12.36
N GLU A 43 10.42 0.49 13.05
CA GLU A 43 9.07 0.92 12.72
C GLU A 43 9.06 1.28 11.23
N ASP A 44 8.07 0.74 10.51
CA ASP A 44 7.71 1.06 9.14
C ASP A 44 7.34 2.55 9.08
N THR A 45 8.36 3.40 9.08
CA THR A 45 8.30 4.86 9.01
C THR A 45 8.55 5.23 7.55
N ALA A 46 7.63 4.77 6.71
CA ALA A 46 7.69 5.01 5.29
C ALA A 46 7.25 6.44 4.98
N ALA A 47 8.08 7.13 4.21
CA ALA A 47 7.76 8.27 3.38
C ALA A 47 6.38 8.20 2.76
N LEU A 48 5.58 9.19 3.09
CA LEU A 48 4.25 9.33 2.58
C LEU A 48 4.20 10.51 1.63
N ALA A 49 3.35 10.47 0.60
CA ALA A 49 3.30 11.57 -0.35
C ALA A 49 1.88 11.83 -0.90
N VAL A 50 1.69 12.89 -1.69
CA VAL A 50 0.38 13.55 -1.91
C VAL A 50 0.17 14.22 -3.26
N PRO A 51 -0.96 14.01 -3.96
CA PRO A 51 -1.13 14.42 -5.34
C PRO A 51 -1.18 15.95 -5.44
N GLU A 52 -1.02 16.48 -6.65
CA GLU A 52 -1.74 17.71 -7.00
C GLU A 52 -3.23 17.45 -6.80
N ALA A 53 -3.94 18.39 -6.16
CA ALA A 53 -5.36 18.35 -5.83
C ALA A 53 -6.17 17.27 -6.58
N ALA A 54 -6.61 16.24 -5.86
CA ALA A 54 -7.70 15.39 -6.35
C ALA A 54 -8.93 16.30 -6.50
N GLY A 55 -9.29 16.53 -7.76
CA GLY A 55 -10.34 17.46 -8.15
C GLY A 55 -11.68 17.13 -7.50
N ARG A 56 -12.29 18.18 -6.97
CA ARG A 56 -13.73 18.37 -6.77
C ARG A 56 -14.56 17.51 -7.73
N ASP A 57 -15.36 16.60 -7.19
CA ASP A 57 -16.48 16.05 -7.96
C ASP A 57 -17.64 17.06 -7.93
N ASP A 58 -17.67 17.95 -8.93
CA ASP A 58 -18.77 18.91 -9.14
C ASP A 58 -19.93 18.22 -9.87
N SER A 59 -20.39 17.09 -9.35
CA SER A 59 -21.63 16.46 -9.82
C SER A 59 -22.80 17.35 -9.39
N GLY A 60 -23.28 18.15 -10.35
CA GLY A 60 -24.20 19.26 -10.14
C GLY A 60 -25.40 18.93 -9.23
N GLY A 61 -25.35 19.45 -8.00
CA GLY A 61 -26.41 19.38 -7.01
C GLY A 61 -25.97 18.93 -5.61
N ALA A 62 -24.82 18.25 -5.49
CA ALA A 62 -24.27 17.78 -4.21
C ALA A 62 -23.37 18.84 -3.53
N GLN A 63 -23.19 18.73 -2.21
CA GLN A 63 -22.25 19.58 -1.47
C GLN A 63 -20.80 19.20 -1.83
N SER A 64 -19.90 20.19 -1.86
CA SER A 64 -18.47 19.96 -2.00
C SER A 64 -17.96 19.05 -0.88
N HIS A 65 -17.08 18.11 -1.17
CA HIS A 65 -16.55 17.18 -0.18
C HIS A 65 -15.09 16.84 -0.46
N SER A 66 -14.36 16.42 0.57
CA SER A 66 -13.00 15.90 0.43
C SER A 66 -13.02 14.46 -0.07
N THR A 67 -12.04 14.11 -0.89
CA THR A 67 -11.76 12.74 -1.31
C THR A 67 -10.62 12.15 -0.48
N THR A 68 -10.28 10.88 -0.74
CA THR A 68 -9.04 10.28 -0.23
C THR A 68 -7.83 11.10 -0.66
N ASN A 69 -6.84 11.17 0.21
CA ASN A 69 -5.54 11.75 -0.11
C ASN A 69 -4.72 10.77 -0.97
N VAL A 70 -4.79 10.90 -2.30
CA VAL A 70 -4.30 9.89 -3.25
C VAL A 70 -2.85 10.06 -3.72
N GLN A 71 -2.32 9.01 -4.35
CA GLN A 71 -1.15 8.94 -5.23
C GLN A 71 -0.88 10.17 -6.11
N GLU A 72 -1.75 10.17 -7.11
CA GLU A 72 -1.68 10.82 -8.40
C GLU A 72 -3.08 11.35 -8.72
N ALA A 73 -3.14 12.53 -9.34
CA ALA A 73 -4.41 13.12 -9.71
C ALA A 73 -5.15 12.22 -10.74
N GLY A 74 -6.42 11.93 -10.47
CA GLY A 74 -7.26 11.08 -11.33
C GLY A 74 -7.10 9.57 -11.10
N VAL A 75 -6.26 9.15 -10.14
CA VAL A 75 -6.10 7.75 -9.76
C VAL A 75 -6.65 7.57 -8.35
N ASP A 76 -7.85 7.00 -8.23
CA ASP A 76 -8.44 6.75 -6.91
C ASP A 76 -7.79 5.54 -6.22
N GLU A 77 -7.71 5.59 -4.89
CA GLU A 77 -7.13 4.57 -4.02
C GLU A 77 -8.18 4.03 -3.04
N PRO A 78 -8.17 2.74 -2.70
CA PRO A 78 -9.10 2.23 -1.71
C PRO A 78 -8.73 2.77 -0.32
N ASP A 79 -9.75 3.11 0.47
CA ASP A 79 -9.56 3.73 1.79
C ASP A 79 -10.58 3.18 2.81
N VAL A 80 -10.34 3.37 4.09
CA VAL A 80 -11.23 2.91 5.18
C VAL A 80 -12.46 3.81 5.34
N ALA A 81 -12.47 4.99 4.72
CA ALA A 81 -13.63 5.86 4.63
C ALA A 81 -13.66 6.61 3.29
N LYS A 82 -14.83 6.67 2.66
CA LYS A 82 -15.12 7.35 1.40
C LYS A 82 -16.42 8.12 1.51
N THR A 83 -16.60 9.19 0.75
CA THR A 83 -17.87 9.92 0.70
C THR A 83 -18.17 10.46 -0.71
N ASP A 84 -19.45 10.58 -1.03
CA ASP A 84 -19.96 11.30 -2.22
C ASP A 84 -20.61 12.64 -1.84
N GLY A 85 -20.40 13.10 -0.60
CA GLY A 85 -21.03 14.30 -0.03
C GLY A 85 -22.47 14.12 0.44
N ARG A 86 -23.10 12.95 0.22
CA ARG A 86 -24.40 12.60 0.84
C ARG A 86 -24.27 11.47 1.83
N LEU A 87 -23.47 10.46 1.48
CA LEU A 87 -23.17 9.30 2.27
C LEU A 87 -21.68 9.27 2.56
N LEU A 88 -21.33 8.91 3.79
CA LEU A 88 -20.01 8.49 4.20
C LEU A 88 -20.06 6.97 4.41
N VAL A 89 -19.25 6.26 3.65
CA VAL A 89 -19.08 4.80 3.73
C VAL A 89 -17.76 4.53 4.44
N THR A 90 -17.78 3.73 5.50
CA THR A 90 -16.56 3.39 6.24
C THR A 90 -16.54 1.94 6.69
N THR A 91 -15.36 1.34 6.76
CA THR A 91 -15.16 -0.03 7.22
C THR A 91 -14.65 -0.01 8.66
N THR A 92 -15.23 -0.84 9.54
CA THR A 92 -14.73 -1.03 10.91
C THR A 92 -15.31 -2.29 11.55
N GLY A 93 -14.50 -3.01 12.32
CA GLY A 93 -14.92 -4.22 13.05
C GLY A 93 -15.52 -5.29 12.16
N GLY A 94 -14.98 -5.47 10.94
CA GLY A 94 -15.51 -6.41 9.95
C GLY A 94 -16.84 -6.01 9.30
N ASP A 95 -17.31 -4.78 9.50
CA ASP A 95 -18.54 -4.26 8.87
C ASP A 95 -18.24 -3.10 7.92
N LEU A 96 -19.06 -2.99 6.87
CA LEU A 96 -19.34 -1.74 6.17
C LEU A 96 -20.39 -0.96 6.95
N ARG A 97 -20.14 0.33 7.18
CA ARG A 97 -21.06 1.28 7.81
C ARG A 97 -21.38 2.39 6.83
N ILE A 98 -22.67 2.70 6.68
CA ILE A 98 -23.15 3.77 5.81
C ILE A 98 -23.76 4.85 6.70
N VAL A 99 -23.26 6.07 6.58
CA VAL A 99 -23.64 7.23 7.39
C VAL A 99 -24.16 8.33 6.48
N ASP A 100 -25.36 8.81 6.75
CA ASP A 100 -25.94 9.99 6.13
C ASP A 100 -25.27 11.24 6.71
N VAL A 101 -24.72 12.07 5.82
CA VAL A 101 -23.98 13.30 6.14
C VAL A 101 -24.64 14.55 5.55
N THR A 102 -25.93 14.46 5.16
CA THR A 102 -26.65 15.59 4.55
C THR A 102 -27.23 16.59 5.56
N ASP A 103 -27.40 16.18 6.82
CA ASP A 103 -27.87 17.01 7.93
C ASP A 103 -26.69 17.42 8.86
N ASP A 104 -26.91 18.41 9.72
CA ASP A 104 -25.91 18.91 10.69
C ASP A 104 -25.33 17.80 11.60
N ALA A 105 -26.13 16.78 11.92
CA ALA A 105 -25.72 15.65 12.75
C ALA A 105 -25.67 14.37 11.92
N PRO A 106 -24.56 13.61 11.97
CA PRO A 106 -24.42 12.38 11.21
C PRO A 106 -25.39 11.33 11.72
N ARG A 107 -25.83 10.44 10.84
CA ARG A 107 -26.73 9.33 11.20
C ARG A 107 -26.36 8.07 10.46
N GLN A 108 -26.02 7.00 11.19
CA GLN A 108 -25.83 5.69 10.58
C GLN A 108 -27.17 5.22 9.97
N VAL A 109 -27.19 5.00 8.66
CA VAL A 109 -28.35 4.53 7.90
C VAL A 109 -28.27 3.04 7.58
N GLY A 110 -27.06 2.53 7.34
CA GLY A 110 -26.83 1.17 6.88
C GLY A 110 -25.72 0.46 7.63
N ARG A 111 -25.74 -0.87 7.53
CA ARG A 111 -24.68 -1.76 7.98
C ARG A 111 -24.70 -3.03 7.16
N LEU A 112 -23.52 -3.52 6.79
CA LEU A 112 -23.34 -4.83 6.17
C LEU A 112 -22.11 -5.52 6.76
N ALA A 113 -22.24 -6.78 7.18
CA ALA A 113 -21.07 -7.56 7.57
C ALA A 113 -20.25 -7.93 6.33
N LEU A 114 -18.94 -7.69 6.37
CA LEU A 114 -18.02 -8.00 5.26
C LEU A 114 -17.48 -9.43 5.33
N THR A 115 -17.60 -10.07 6.50
CA THR A 115 -17.27 -11.48 6.69
C THR A 115 -18.49 -12.38 6.59
N ASP A 116 -18.27 -13.61 6.13
CA ASP A 116 -19.30 -14.65 6.16
C ASP A 116 -19.15 -15.47 7.45
N PRO A 117 -20.05 -15.34 8.43
CA PRO A 117 -20.01 -16.14 9.66
C PRO A 117 -20.27 -17.63 9.41
N ALA A 118 -20.75 -18.02 8.23
CA ALA A 118 -21.02 -19.40 7.84
C ALA A 118 -19.92 -20.04 6.98
N ALA A 119 -18.88 -19.29 6.61
CA ALA A 119 -17.73 -19.85 5.90
C ALA A 119 -17.19 -21.05 6.68
N LYS A 120 -16.74 -22.09 5.98
CA LYS A 120 -16.03 -23.23 6.56
C LYS A 120 -14.60 -23.20 6.01
N PRO A 121 -13.58 -23.63 6.77
CA PRO A 121 -12.25 -23.79 6.19
C PRO A 121 -12.35 -24.73 4.97
N ALA A 122 -11.62 -24.41 3.91
CA ALA A 122 -11.44 -25.37 2.82
C ALA A 122 -10.87 -26.69 3.39
N PRO A 123 -11.24 -27.87 2.85
CA PRO A 123 -10.71 -29.14 3.32
C PRO A 123 -9.17 -29.13 3.31
N GLY A 124 -8.52 -29.29 4.47
CA GLY A 124 -7.06 -29.23 4.61
C GLY A 124 -6.50 -27.91 5.17
N ARG A 125 -7.30 -26.84 5.28
CA ARG A 125 -6.86 -25.57 5.89
C ARG A 125 -7.18 -25.54 7.39
N MET A 126 -6.18 -25.24 8.23
CA MET A 126 -6.30 -25.29 9.70
C MET A 126 -6.89 -24.03 10.35
N ILE A 127 -7.09 -22.95 9.59
CA ILE A 127 -7.57 -21.69 10.16
C ILE A 127 -9.09 -21.66 10.11
N ALA A 128 -9.70 -21.48 11.28
CA ALA A 128 -11.14 -21.26 11.39
C ALA A 128 -11.51 -19.95 10.66
N PRO A 129 -12.64 -19.90 9.95
CA PRO A 129 -13.17 -18.68 9.33
C PRO A 129 -13.56 -17.62 10.36
N GLU A 130 -13.63 -17.99 11.64
CA GLU A 130 -13.76 -17.07 12.77
C GLU A 130 -12.39 -16.46 13.13
N ILE A 131 -11.81 -15.73 12.19
CA ILE A 131 -10.98 -14.59 12.58
C ILE A 131 -11.95 -13.62 13.26
N ALA A 132 -11.71 -13.32 14.53
CA ALA A 132 -12.60 -12.45 15.28
C ALA A 132 -12.75 -11.10 14.51
N PRO A 133 -13.95 -10.52 14.37
CA PRO A 133 -14.20 -9.36 13.50
C PRO A 133 -13.24 -8.18 13.72
N GLU A 134 -12.65 -8.09 14.91
CA GLU A 134 -11.59 -7.15 15.26
C GLU A 134 -10.28 -7.29 14.48
N TYR A 135 -10.05 -8.39 13.76
CA TYR A 135 -8.85 -8.63 12.93
C TYR A 135 -9.13 -8.64 11.43
N VAL A 136 -10.34 -8.22 11.03
CA VAL A 136 -10.71 -8.04 9.63
C VAL A 136 -10.46 -6.58 9.27
N ASP A 137 -9.46 -6.35 8.43
CA ASP A 137 -9.25 -5.03 7.83
C ASP A 137 -9.86 -5.00 6.42
N ALA A 138 -10.47 -3.88 6.08
CA ALA A 138 -11.07 -3.68 4.77
C ALA A 138 -10.90 -2.23 4.33
N SER A 139 -10.64 -2.05 3.05
CA SER A 139 -10.66 -0.74 2.37
C SER A 139 -11.71 -0.77 1.28
N VAL A 140 -12.19 0.39 0.85
CA VAL A 140 -13.29 0.53 -0.11
C VAL A 140 -13.00 1.53 -1.20
N PHE A 141 -13.52 1.23 -2.40
CA PHE A 141 -13.87 2.26 -3.38
C PHE A 141 -15.36 2.58 -3.27
N LEU A 142 -15.72 3.82 -3.57
CA LEU A 142 -17.11 4.27 -3.71
C LEU A 142 -17.33 4.74 -5.15
N ALA A 143 -18.15 4.00 -5.89
CA ALA A 143 -18.46 4.24 -7.30
C ALA A 143 -19.97 4.38 -7.48
N GLY A 144 -20.47 5.62 -7.42
CA GLY A 144 -21.91 5.89 -7.46
C GLY A 144 -22.67 5.17 -6.35
N ASP A 145 -23.65 4.35 -6.71
CA ASP A 145 -24.44 3.54 -5.77
C ASP A 145 -23.80 2.17 -5.47
N ARG A 146 -22.52 1.99 -5.77
CA ARG A 146 -21.77 0.75 -5.50
C ARG A 146 -20.54 0.98 -4.64
N VAL A 147 -20.23 -0.03 -3.82
CA VAL A 147 -19.03 -0.11 -3.01
C VAL A 147 -18.26 -1.37 -3.40
N VAL A 148 -16.97 -1.20 -3.70
CA VAL A 148 -16.03 -2.32 -3.84
C VAL A 148 -15.28 -2.44 -2.54
N ALA A 149 -15.54 -3.49 -1.76
CA ALA A 149 -14.85 -3.75 -0.49
C ALA A 149 -13.73 -4.79 -0.68
N LEU A 150 -12.51 -4.39 -0.33
CA LEU A 150 -11.30 -5.21 -0.37
C LEU A 150 -11.02 -5.70 1.05
N VAL A 151 -11.44 -6.93 1.33
CA VAL A 151 -11.39 -7.55 2.66
C VAL A 151 -10.14 -8.42 2.77
N ARG A 152 -9.31 -8.08 3.76
CA ARG A 152 -8.06 -8.78 4.08
C ARG A 152 -8.30 -9.65 5.30
N GLN A 153 -8.11 -10.96 5.14
CA GLN A 153 -8.14 -11.89 6.26
C GLN A 153 -6.70 -12.11 6.73
N SER A 154 -6.31 -11.43 7.81
CA SER A 154 -5.00 -11.69 8.41
C SER A 154 -5.12 -12.87 9.38
N PRO A 155 -4.45 -14.01 9.11
CA PRO A 155 -4.39 -15.11 10.04
C PRO A 155 -3.42 -14.78 11.17
N MET A 156 -3.78 -13.82 12.04
CA MET A 156 -3.08 -13.69 13.31
C MET A 156 -3.36 -14.96 14.12
N ILE A 157 -2.31 -15.79 14.26
CA ILE A 157 -2.32 -16.95 15.13
C ILE A 157 -2.61 -16.44 16.54
N ALA A 158 -3.80 -16.72 17.07
CA ALA A 158 -4.10 -16.51 18.47
C ALA A 158 -3.04 -17.27 19.30
N TYR A 159 -2.19 -16.53 20.02
CA TYR A 159 -1.05 -17.07 20.79
C TYR A 159 -1.44 -18.18 21.80
N ASP A 160 -2.73 -18.30 22.15
CA ASP A 160 -3.27 -19.32 23.05
C ASP A 160 -3.44 -20.72 22.38
N ALA A 161 -3.30 -20.83 21.05
CA ALA A 161 -3.43 -22.10 20.32
C ALA A 161 -2.10 -22.84 20.07
N MET A 162 -1.01 -22.45 20.76
CA MET A 162 0.30 -23.08 20.64
C MET A 162 0.38 -24.44 21.37
N THR A 163 -0.52 -25.36 21.03
CA THR A 163 -0.35 -26.79 21.29
C THR A 163 0.32 -27.44 20.09
N SER A 164 1.64 -27.54 20.14
CA SER A 164 2.50 -28.57 19.52
C SER A 164 1.97 -29.18 18.21
N TYR A 165 1.89 -28.37 17.14
CA TYR A 165 1.68 -28.85 15.79
C TYR A 165 2.42 -27.91 14.84
N TYR A 166 3.25 -28.46 13.96
CA TYR A 166 3.96 -27.69 12.93
C TYR A 166 2.90 -27.04 12.03
N PRO A 167 2.78 -25.69 11.98
CA PRO A 167 1.84 -25.07 11.06
C PRO A 167 2.33 -25.36 9.64
N GLY A 168 1.52 -26.08 8.86
CA GLY A 168 1.67 -26.10 7.40
C GLY A 168 1.55 -24.69 6.83
N PRO A 169 1.92 -24.48 5.56
CA PRO A 169 1.90 -23.16 4.94
C PRO A 169 0.52 -22.51 5.09
N VAL A 170 0.49 -21.32 5.67
CA VAL A 170 -0.73 -20.52 5.79
C VAL A 170 -0.94 -19.85 4.44
N THR A 171 -1.94 -20.30 3.67
CA THR A 171 -2.33 -19.61 2.43
C THR A 171 -3.16 -18.38 2.79
N SER A 172 -2.63 -17.19 2.49
CA SER A 172 -3.42 -15.96 2.55
C SER A 172 -4.52 -15.95 1.50
N THR A 173 -5.64 -15.31 1.81
CA THR A 173 -6.74 -15.12 0.85
C THR A 173 -7.22 -13.68 0.87
N THR A 174 -7.49 -13.15 -0.32
CA THR A 174 -8.08 -11.84 -0.52
C THR A 174 -9.53 -11.99 -0.94
N ALA A 175 -10.45 -11.23 -0.32
CA ALA A 175 -11.85 -11.21 -0.72
C ALA A 175 -12.26 -9.83 -1.24
N VAL A 176 -12.89 -9.80 -2.40
CA VAL A 176 -13.47 -8.61 -3.03
C VAL A 176 -14.99 -8.76 -3.03
N LEU A 177 -15.69 -7.79 -2.47
CA LEU A 177 -17.15 -7.75 -2.47
C LEU A 177 -17.61 -6.56 -3.30
N LEU A 178 -18.54 -6.79 -4.23
CA LEU A 178 -19.29 -5.73 -4.87
C LEU A 178 -20.62 -5.58 -4.15
N ILE A 179 -20.91 -4.37 -3.66
CA ILE A 179 -22.02 -4.09 -2.75
C ILE A 179 -22.87 -2.97 -3.35
N ASP A 180 -24.15 -3.24 -3.56
CA ASP A 180 -25.16 -2.24 -3.92
C ASP A 180 -25.61 -1.48 -2.66
N ILE A 181 -25.56 -0.15 -2.74
CA ILE A 181 -25.98 0.78 -1.69
C ILE A 181 -27.06 1.77 -2.19
N SER A 182 -27.71 1.48 -3.31
CA SER A 182 -28.81 2.29 -3.86
C SER A 182 -29.97 2.49 -2.88
N ASP A 183 -30.24 1.50 -2.01
CA ASP A 183 -30.92 1.70 -0.73
C ASP A 183 -29.89 1.63 0.42
N PRO A 184 -29.43 2.79 0.93
CA PRO A 184 -28.40 2.81 1.96
C PRO A 184 -28.86 2.24 3.31
N ALA A 185 -30.16 2.00 3.51
CA ALA A 185 -30.67 1.32 4.71
C ALA A 185 -30.59 -0.21 4.62
N GLU A 186 -30.54 -0.76 3.41
CA GLU A 186 -30.50 -2.19 3.13
C GLU A 186 -29.40 -2.52 2.10
N PRO A 187 -28.10 -2.31 2.42
CA PRO A 187 -27.00 -2.64 1.51
C PRO A 187 -26.94 -4.15 1.20
N VAL A 188 -26.67 -4.51 -0.05
CA VAL A 188 -26.69 -5.90 -0.54
C VAL A 188 -25.38 -6.27 -1.22
N VAL A 189 -24.79 -7.42 -0.86
CA VAL A 189 -23.68 -8.00 -1.63
C VAL A 189 -24.20 -8.52 -2.96
N GLU A 190 -23.84 -7.85 -4.06
CA GLU A 190 -24.15 -8.30 -5.43
C GLU A 190 -23.30 -9.53 -5.81
N SER A 191 -22.03 -9.51 -5.42
CA SER A 191 -21.09 -10.60 -5.70
C SER A 191 -19.88 -10.58 -4.78
N ARG A 192 -19.22 -11.74 -4.67
CA ARG A 192 -18.01 -11.95 -3.89
C ARG A 192 -17.01 -12.76 -4.72
N LEU A 193 -15.78 -12.25 -4.84
CA LEU A 193 -14.64 -12.97 -5.38
C LEU A 193 -13.64 -13.21 -4.26
N GLN A 194 -13.33 -14.46 -3.97
CA GLN A 194 -12.26 -14.85 -3.07
C GLN A 194 -11.11 -15.44 -3.87
N VAL A 195 -9.91 -14.92 -3.67
CA VAL A 195 -8.71 -15.29 -4.42
C VAL A 195 -7.68 -15.85 -3.45
N ASP A 196 -7.01 -16.93 -3.84
CA ASP A 196 -5.81 -17.39 -3.15
C ASP A 196 -4.64 -16.43 -3.45
N GLY A 197 -4.12 -15.80 -2.41
CA GLY A 197 -3.06 -14.79 -2.53
C GLY A 197 -3.26 -13.58 -1.61
N ASP A 198 -2.17 -12.85 -1.43
CA ASP A 198 -2.06 -11.63 -0.67
C ASP A 198 -2.43 -10.41 -1.54
N TYR A 199 -3.32 -9.58 -1.01
CA TYR A 199 -3.59 -8.26 -1.54
C TYR A 199 -2.33 -7.41 -1.42
N LEU A 200 -1.83 -6.88 -2.54
CA LEU A 200 -0.77 -5.87 -2.52
C LEU A 200 -1.37 -4.47 -2.50
N ASP A 201 -2.11 -4.13 -3.55
CA ASP A 201 -2.77 -2.83 -3.67
C ASP A 201 -3.87 -2.83 -4.73
N ALA A 202 -4.65 -1.76 -4.79
CA ALA A 202 -5.60 -1.52 -5.88
C ALA A 202 -5.68 -0.04 -6.26
N ARG A 203 -6.03 0.22 -7.52
CA ARG A 203 -6.23 1.57 -8.08
C ARG A 203 -7.50 1.58 -8.89
N MET A 204 -8.21 2.70 -8.90
CA MET A 204 -9.35 2.92 -9.79
C MET A 204 -9.09 4.14 -10.67
N VAL A 205 -9.11 3.94 -11.98
CA VAL A 205 -8.95 5.01 -12.97
C VAL A 205 -10.14 4.96 -13.91
N ASP A 206 -10.79 6.11 -14.13
CA ASP A 206 -11.97 6.24 -14.99
C ASP A 206 -13.05 5.18 -14.71
N GLY A 207 -13.29 4.89 -13.43
CA GLY A 207 -14.27 3.88 -12.96
C GLY A 207 -13.79 2.44 -13.03
N THR A 208 -12.66 2.14 -13.68
CA THR A 208 -12.16 0.75 -13.78
C THR A 208 -11.14 0.45 -12.67
N VAL A 209 -11.35 -0.64 -11.94
CA VAL A 209 -10.45 -1.11 -10.88
C VAL A 209 -9.34 -1.97 -11.46
N ARG A 210 -8.11 -1.76 -10.97
CA ARG A 210 -6.97 -2.66 -11.09
C ARG A 210 -6.59 -3.15 -9.70
N LEU A 211 -6.78 -4.43 -9.45
CA LEU A 211 -6.45 -5.08 -8.18
C LEU A 211 -5.22 -5.96 -8.37
N VAL A 212 -4.18 -5.74 -7.57
CA VAL A 212 -2.92 -6.47 -7.62
C VAL A 212 -2.87 -7.49 -6.47
N VAL A 213 -2.70 -8.76 -6.83
CA VAL A 213 -2.60 -9.88 -5.90
C VAL A 213 -1.30 -10.62 -6.14
N SER A 214 -0.54 -10.89 -5.09
CA SER A 214 0.61 -11.79 -5.12
C SER A 214 0.19 -13.16 -4.61
N SER A 215 0.66 -14.22 -5.24
CA SER A 215 0.30 -15.59 -4.85
C SER A 215 1.50 -16.52 -4.98
N SER A 216 1.56 -17.51 -4.09
CA SER A 216 2.61 -18.53 -4.10
C SER A 216 2.03 -19.89 -4.48
N PRO A 217 2.83 -20.80 -5.06
CA PRO A 217 2.40 -22.17 -5.34
C PRO A 217 1.91 -22.87 -4.07
N THR A 218 0.89 -23.71 -4.20
CA THR A 218 0.33 -24.50 -3.09
C THR A 218 0.98 -25.88 -2.96
N ILE A 219 2.16 -26.07 -3.54
CA ILE A 219 2.91 -27.34 -3.49
C ILE A 219 3.42 -27.58 -2.08
N GLU A 220 3.06 -28.73 -1.52
CA GLU A 220 3.51 -29.14 -0.20
C GLU A 220 4.76 -30.02 -0.26
N PHE A 221 5.76 -29.69 0.56
CA PHE A 221 6.95 -30.50 0.79
C PHE A 221 6.92 -31.06 2.22
N PRO A 222 6.11 -32.10 2.49
CA PRO A 222 5.85 -32.55 3.84
C PRO A 222 7.12 -33.04 4.55
N MET A 223 7.28 -32.64 5.81
CA MET A 223 8.30 -33.15 6.71
C MET A 223 7.68 -33.90 7.87
N THR A 224 8.12 -35.14 8.06
CA THR A 224 7.76 -36.00 9.17
C THR A 224 8.88 -36.03 10.21
N GLU A 225 8.59 -36.49 11.43
CA GLU A 225 9.64 -36.71 12.45
C GLU A 225 10.71 -37.71 11.98
N GLU A 226 10.35 -38.63 11.07
CA GLU A 226 11.28 -39.60 10.48
C GLU A 226 12.25 -38.94 9.49
N ASP A 227 11.82 -37.84 8.85
CA ASP A 227 12.61 -37.09 7.86
C ASP A 227 13.74 -36.29 8.47
N ALA A 228 13.61 -35.90 9.75
CA ALA A 228 14.59 -35.07 10.46
C ALA A 228 16.00 -35.68 10.53
N ASN A 229 16.14 -36.98 10.27
CA ASN A 229 17.42 -37.69 10.27
C ASN A 229 17.80 -38.25 8.88
N LEU A 230 17.02 -37.99 7.83
CA LEU A 230 17.35 -38.43 6.48
C LEU A 230 18.49 -37.58 5.89
N PRO A 231 19.32 -38.15 5.00
CA PRO A 231 20.29 -37.38 4.23
C PRO A 231 19.60 -36.30 3.38
N GLU A 232 20.17 -35.09 3.32
CA GLU A 232 19.63 -33.97 2.54
C GLU A 232 19.44 -34.32 1.05
N ASP A 233 20.33 -35.14 0.48
CA ASP A 233 20.20 -35.61 -0.90
C ASP A 233 18.93 -36.46 -1.11
N GLU A 234 18.54 -37.26 -0.12
CA GLU A 234 17.33 -38.09 -0.18
C GLU A 234 16.05 -37.24 -0.08
N LEU A 235 16.07 -36.22 0.80
CA LEU A 235 14.99 -35.23 0.90
C LEU A 235 14.85 -34.42 -0.38
N THR A 236 15.98 -34.02 -0.97
CA THR A 236 16.01 -33.27 -2.23
C THR A 236 15.43 -34.10 -3.37
N GLU A 237 15.83 -35.36 -3.51
CA GLU A 237 15.30 -36.25 -4.56
C GLU A 237 13.80 -36.50 -4.40
N ARG A 238 13.33 -36.66 -3.16
CA ARG A 238 11.89 -36.74 -2.88
C ARG A 238 11.16 -35.46 -3.30
N ASN A 239 11.69 -34.30 -2.97
CA ASN A 239 11.07 -33.02 -3.31
C ASN A 239 11.08 -32.78 -4.83
N ARG A 240 12.11 -33.25 -5.55
CA ARG A 240 12.10 -33.28 -7.03
C ARG A 240 10.97 -34.14 -7.57
N ALA A 241 10.72 -35.32 -7.01
CA ALA A 241 9.60 -36.16 -7.42
C ALA A 241 8.24 -35.48 -7.20
N ILE A 242 8.07 -34.73 -6.10
CA ILE A 242 6.87 -33.92 -5.84
C ILE A 242 6.69 -32.85 -6.93
N VAL A 243 7.76 -32.13 -7.28
CA VAL A 243 7.75 -31.15 -8.37
C VAL A 243 7.37 -31.82 -9.70
N GLU A 244 7.93 -32.99 -10.02
CA GLU A 244 7.62 -33.72 -11.24
C GLU A 244 6.15 -34.20 -11.31
N GLU A 245 5.57 -34.58 -10.18
CA GLU A 245 4.17 -35.04 -10.08
C GLU A 245 3.15 -33.88 -10.03
N SER A 246 3.60 -32.65 -9.76
CA SER A 246 2.73 -31.47 -9.68
C SER A 246 1.93 -31.19 -10.97
N THR A 247 0.81 -30.52 -10.81
CA THR A 247 -0.11 -30.09 -11.86
C THR A 247 -0.21 -28.57 -11.90
N ILE A 248 -0.73 -28.01 -12.99
CA ILE A 248 -0.88 -26.54 -13.12
C ILE A 248 -1.74 -25.92 -11.99
N ALA A 249 -2.65 -26.69 -11.40
CA ALA A 249 -3.47 -26.25 -10.28
C ALA A 249 -2.68 -26.07 -8.98
N ASP A 250 -1.52 -26.72 -8.85
CA ASP A 250 -0.64 -26.56 -7.69
C ASP A 250 0.25 -25.31 -7.81
N TRP A 251 0.37 -24.74 -9.02
CA TRP A 251 1.23 -23.61 -9.32
C TRP A 251 0.48 -22.29 -9.46
N LEU A 252 -0.72 -22.30 -10.05
CA LEU A 252 -1.49 -21.08 -10.29
C LEU A 252 -2.56 -20.88 -9.20
N PRO A 253 -2.80 -19.62 -8.77
CA PRO A 253 -3.79 -19.31 -7.74
C PRO A 253 -5.20 -19.69 -8.19
N SER A 254 -6.00 -20.17 -7.24
CA SER A 254 -7.41 -20.46 -7.45
C SER A 254 -8.31 -19.29 -7.00
N TYR A 255 -9.55 -19.30 -7.46
CA TYR A 255 -10.58 -18.40 -6.96
C TYR A 255 -11.87 -19.17 -6.61
N THR A 256 -12.67 -18.54 -5.75
CA THR A 256 -14.07 -18.86 -5.51
C THR A 256 -14.91 -17.62 -5.77
N PHE A 257 -15.85 -17.69 -6.71
CA PHE A 257 -16.75 -16.60 -7.06
C PHE A 257 -18.19 -16.96 -6.71
N THR A 258 -18.90 -16.02 -6.09
CA THR A 258 -20.31 -16.17 -5.73
C THR A 258 -21.06 -14.94 -6.21
N SER A 259 -22.02 -15.12 -7.11
CA SER A 259 -22.95 -14.06 -7.53
C SER A 259 -24.26 -14.16 -6.75
N GLY A 260 -24.60 -13.10 -6.01
CA GLY A 260 -25.77 -13.04 -5.14
C GLY A 260 -25.88 -14.25 -4.20
N GLY A 261 -27.05 -14.88 -4.16
CA GLY A 261 -27.31 -16.13 -3.43
C GLY A 261 -27.09 -17.41 -4.24
N GLY A 262 -26.30 -17.35 -5.32
CA GLY A 262 -25.98 -18.49 -6.17
C GLY A 262 -25.02 -19.50 -5.51
N GLU A 263 -24.82 -20.64 -6.16
CA GLU A 263 -23.80 -21.60 -5.74
C GLU A 263 -22.40 -21.05 -6.06
N PRO A 264 -21.39 -21.27 -5.20
CA PRO A 264 -20.01 -20.84 -5.49
C PRO A 264 -19.43 -21.56 -6.71
N GLU A 265 -18.75 -20.81 -7.56
CA GLU A 265 -17.98 -21.29 -8.70
C GLU A 265 -16.49 -21.22 -8.38
N THR A 266 -15.71 -22.24 -8.77
CA THR A 266 -14.27 -22.27 -8.53
C THR A 266 -13.49 -22.46 -9.82
N GLY A 267 -12.31 -21.86 -9.90
CA GLY A 267 -11.44 -21.94 -11.07
C GLY A 267 -10.01 -21.49 -10.77
N GLN A 268 -9.17 -21.47 -11.81
CA GLN A 268 -7.87 -20.80 -11.75
C GLN A 268 -8.06 -19.31 -12.03
N LEU A 269 -7.40 -18.47 -11.25
CA LEU A 269 -7.54 -17.01 -11.32
C LEU A 269 -7.09 -16.47 -12.67
N VAL A 270 -6.02 -17.01 -13.23
CA VAL A 270 -5.40 -16.59 -14.49
C VAL A 270 -5.32 -17.79 -15.42
N SER A 271 -5.73 -17.61 -16.68
CA SER A 271 -5.52 -18.63 -17.71
C SER A 271 -4.06 -18.67 -18.14
N CYS A 272 -3.55 -19.83 -18.53
CA CYS A 272 -2.14 -20.00 -18.86
C CYS A 272 -1.67 -19.12 -20.02
N GLU A 273 -2.56 -18.82 -20.97
CA GLU A 273 -2.31 -17.92 -22.11
C GLU A 273 -2.25 -16.44 -21.70
N GLN A 274 -2.63 -16.10 -20.47
CA GLN A 274 -2.49 -14.78 -19.87
C GLN A 274 -1.33 -14.72 -18.85
N VAL A 275 -0.57 -15.81 -18.72
CA VAL A 275 0.65 -15.84 -17.91
C VAL A 275 1.83 -15.44 -18.79
N SER A 276 2.70 -14.61 -18.25
CA SER A 276 3.98 -14.24 -18.85
C SER A 276 5.11 -14.39 -17.85
N ARG A 277 6.35 -14.40 -18.33
CA ARG A 277 7.55 -14.39 -17.49
C ARG A 277 8.59 -13.41 -18.01
N PRO A 278 9.43 -12.86 -17.12
CA PRO A 278 10.67 -12.22 -17.52
C PRO A 278 11.64 -13.26 -18.13
N ASP A 279 12.59 -12.79 -18.93
CA ASP A 279 13.66 -13.62 -19.52
C ASP A 279 14.55 -14.28 -18.45
N GLU A 280 14.72 -13.62 -17.30
CA GLU A 280 15.44 -14.15 -16.14
C GLU A 280 14.44 -14.64 -15.08
N PHE A 281 14.80 -15.71 -14.38
CA PHE A 281 13.95 -16.27 -13.32
C PHE A 281 13.74 -15.26 -12.19
N ALA A 282 12.49 -14.87 -11.95
CA ALA A 282 12.10 -13.84 -10.98
C ALA A 282 11.29 -14.39 -9.79
N GLY A 283 11.40 -15.69 -9.50
CA GLY A 283 10.68 -16.36 -8.44
C GLY A 283 9.54 -17.27 -8.94
N PHE A 284 8.93 -17.99 -8.01
CA PHE A 284 7.78 -18.87 -8.28
C PHE A 284 6.44 -18.21 -7.96
N SER A 285 6.45 -16.99 -7.41
CA SER A 285 5.24 -16.23 -7.15
C SER A 285 4.58 -15.80 -8.45
N LEU A 286 3.26 -15.72 -8.44
CA LEU A 286 2.48 -15.15 -9.53
C LEU A 286 1.86 -13.82 -9.08
N LEU A 287 2.35 -12.74 -9.67
CA LEU A 287 1.76 -11.43 -9.60
C LEU A 287 0.58 -11.36 -10.58
N SER A 288 -0.63 -11.16 -10.05
CA SER A 288 -1.87 -11.11 -10.83
C SER A 288 -2.47 -9.70 -10.79
N VAL A 289 -2.82 -9.15 -11.94
CA VAL A 289 -3.56 -7.88 -12.06
C VAL A 289 -4.96 -8.19 -12.57
N LEU A 290 -5.95 -8.06 -11.68
CA LEU A 290 -7.36 -8.21 -12.00
C LEU A 290 -7.93 -6.88 -12.47
N THR A 291 -8.74 -6.92 -13.52
CA THR A 291 -9.38 -5.75 -14.11
C THR A 291 -10.89 -5.92 -14.10
N PHE A 292 -11.62 -4.97 -13.53
CA PHE A 292 -13.08 -4.96 -13.59
C PHE A 292 -13.65 -3.54 -13.45
N ASP A 293 -14.82 -3.32 -14.03
CA ASP A 293 -15.61 -2.11 -13.84
C ASP A 293 -16.75 -2.43 -12.87
N PRO A 294 -16.87 -1.76 -11.70
CA PRO A 294 -17.96 -1.98 -10.76
C PRO A 294 -19.35 -1.80 -11.40
N ASP A 295 -19.48 -1.01 -12.47
CA ASP A 295 -20.75 -0.81 -13.16
C ASP A 295 -21.18 -2.01 -14.02
N ASP A 296 -20.22 -2.73 -14.59
CA ASP A 296 -20.42 -3.97 -15.34
C ASP A 296 -20.51 -5.20 -14.42
N GLY A 297 -20.07 -5.06 -13.17
CA GLY A 297 -20.05 -6.09 -12.14
C GLY A 297 -18.68 -6.70 -11.91
N LEU A 298 -18.56 -7.51 -10.86
CA LEU A 298 -17.33 -8.21 -10.55
C LEU A 298 -17.16 -9.40 -11.50
N GLY A 299 -16.06 -9.40 -12.25
CA GLY A 299 -15.70 -10.47 -13.18
C GLY A 299 -14.39 -11.16 -12.81
N THR A 300 -14.25 -12.41 -13.24
CA THR A 300 -12.97 -13.13 -13.23
C THR A 300 -12.28 -13.14 -14.59
N ASP A 301 -13.00 -12.70 -15.62
CA ASP A 301 -12.45 -12.45 -16.95
C ASP A 301 -11.61 -11.17 -16.92
N GLY A 302 -10.37 -11.22 -17.39
CA GLY A 302 -9.49 -10.04 -17.47
C GLY A 302 -8.39 -9.95 -16.41
N SER A 303 -8.05 -11.08 -15.80
CA SER A 303 -6.81 -11.22 -15.04
C SER A 303 -5.63 -11.49 -15.97
N VAL A 304 -4.50 -10.85 -15.68
CA VAL A 304 -3.19 -11.18 -16.29
C VAL A 304 -2.20 -11.55 -15.21
N GLY A 305 -1.32 -12.50 -15.50
CA GLY A 305 -0.35 -13.05 -14.55
C GLY A 305 1.08 -12.90 -15.03
N VAL A 306 1.99 -12.58 -14.12
CA VAL A 306 3.43 -12.55 -14.39
C VAL A 306 4.15 -13.36 -13.32
N LEU A 307 5.01 -14.29 -13.74
CA LEU A 307 5.87 -15.06 -12.83
C LEU A 307 6.98 -14.16 -12.27
N THR A 308 6.64 -13.45 -11.20
CA THR A 308 7.53 -12.54 -10.48
C THR A 308 6.96 -12.26 -9.09
N ASP A 309 7.85 -11.88 -8.18
CA ASP A 309 7.49 -11.28 -6.90
C ASP A 309 7.01 -9.83 -7.08
N GLY A 310 6.27 -9.32 -6.09
CA GLY A 310 5.71 -7.96 -6.06
C GLY A 310 5.50 -7.48 -4.64
N ASP A 311 5.93 -6.25 -4.33
CA ASP A 311 5.76 -5.65 -3.00
C ASP A 311 5.00 -4.31 -3.07
N THR A 312 5.53 -3.36 -3.86
CA THR A 312 5.08 -1.97 -3.92
C THR A 312 4.35 -1.70 -5.22
N VAL A 313 3.13 -1.16 -5.15
CA VAL A 313 2.34 -0.79 -6.33
C VAL A 313 2.26 0.73 -6.46
N TYR A 314 2.57 1.21 -7.67
CA TYR A 314 2.39 2.60 -8.09
C TYR A 314 1.54 2.62 -9.37
N ALA A 315 0.70 3.63 -9.57
CA ALA A 315 0.00 3.81 -10.84
C ALA A 315 -0.18 5.29 -11.17
N SER A 316 0.00 5.62 -12.45
CA SER A 316 -0.51 6.83 -13.07
C SER A 316 -1.87 6.53 -13.74
N GLN A 317 -2.37 7.43 -14.60
CA GLN A 317 -3.66 7.21 -15.28
C GLN A 317 -3.60 6.08 -16.32
N ASP A 318 -2.43 5.81 -16.91
CA ASP A 318 -2.29 4.86 -18.02
C ASP A 318 -1.22 3.79 -17.78
N ARG A 319 -0.47 3.89 -16.67
CA ARG A 319 0.53 2.89 -16.27
C ARG A 319 0.32 2.40 -14.84
N LEU A 320 0.57 1.12 -14.63
CA LEU A 320 0.72 0.50 -13.32
C LEU A 320 2.11 -0.11 -13.24
N TYR A 321 2.80 0.14 -12.13
CA TYR A 321 4.12 -0.38 -11.85
C TYR A 321 4.10 -1.21 -10.57
N VAL A 322 4.76 -2.36 -10.59
CA VAL A 322 4.99 -3.18 -9.40
C VAL A 322 6.49 -3.30 -9.19
N ALA A 323 6.95 -2.86 -8.01
CA ALA A 323 8.34 -2.88 -7.61
C ALA A 323 8.58 -3.87 -6.45
N THR A 324 9.75 -4.50 -6.45
CA THR A 324 10.15 -5.52 -5.46
C THR A 324 11.59 -5.32 -5.06
N THR A 325 11.88 -5.26 -3.76
CA THR A 325 13.27 -5.18 -3.29
C THR A 325 13.88 -6.58 -3.27
N ARG A 326 14.91 -6.78 -4.09
CA ARG A 326 15.71 -7.99 -4.15
C ARG A 326 16.93 -7.81 -3.25
N TRP A 327 17.08 -8.71 -2.30
CA TRP A 327 18.15 -8.63 -1.28
C TRP A 327 19.38 -9.48 -1.61
N GLY A 328 19.56 -9.84 -2.90
CA GLY A 328 20.59 -10.78 -3.36
C GLY A 328 20.32 -12.24 -2.98
N ASP A 329 21.21 -13.15 -3.39
CA ASP A 329 21.13 -14.57 -3.05
C ASP A 329 21.56 -14.81 -1.59
N ARG A 330 20.59 -14.77 -0.67
CA ARG A 330 20.79 -15.08 0.76
C ARG A 330 21.17 -16.55 1.02
N PHE A 331 21.12 -17.40 -0.01
CA PHE A 331 21.38 -18.83 0.05
C PHE A 331 22.54 -19.29 -0.84
N ALA A 332 23.35 -18.36 -1.37
CA ALA A 332 24.59 -18.72 -2.05
C ALA A 332 25.35 -19.70 -1.13
N PRO A 333 25.70 -20.91 -1.60
CA PRO A 333 26.35 -21.90 -0.75
C PRO A 333 27.66 -21.31 -0.24
N ALA A 334 27.66 -20.92 1.03
CA ALA A 334 28.86 -20.50 1.70
C ALA A 334 29.64 -21.79 1.99
N ASP A 335 30.73 -22.02 1.25
CA ASP A 335 31.70 -23.08 1.53
C ASP A 335 32.26 -22.99 2.97
N ASP A 336 32.10 -21.84 3.63
CA ASP A 336 32.49 -21.58 5.01
C ASP A 336 31.28 -21.17 5.88
N ALA A 337 31.29 -21.57 7.15
CA ALA A 337 30.21 -21.42 8.14
C ALA A 337 29.85 -19.96 8.55
N ILE A 338 30.16 -18.97 7.70
CA ILE A 338 29.80 -17.56 7.89
C ILE A 338 29.05 -17.10 6.64
N ARG A 339 27.72 -16.97 6.77
CA ARG A 339 26.88 -16.34 5.74
C ARG A 339 27.42 -14.95 5.45
N THR A 340 27.86 -14.71 4.23
CA THR A 340 28.34 -13.39 3.81
C THR A 340 27.09 -12.52 3.64
N LEU A 341 27.01 -11.41 4.37
CA LEU A 341 25.92 -10.45 4.21
C LEU A 341 26.00 -9.85 2.79
N PRO A 342 24.87 -9.52 2.15
CA PRO A 342 24.87 -8.87 0.84
C PRO A 342 25.75 -7.60 0.89
N GLY A 343 26.66 -7.46 -0.06
CA GLY A 343 27.46 -6.27 -0.25
C GLY A 343 26.66 -5.15 -0.92
N PRO A 344 27.20 -3.92 -0.93
CA PRO A 344 26.66 -2.83 -1.76
C PRO A 344 26.61 -3.26 -3.24
N GLY A 345 25.47 -3.09 -3.89
CA GLY A 345 25.20 -3.56 -5.26
C GLY A 345 24.52 -4.93 -5.35
N ASP A 346 24.42 -5.68 -4.25
CA ASP A 346 23.64 -6.94 -4.21
C ASP A 346 22.15 -6.71 -3.91
N ILE A 347 21.79 -5.49 -3.46
CA ILE A 347 20.41 -5.07 -3.23
C ILE A 347 19.94 -4.23 -4.41
N THR A 348 18.88 -4.69 -5.07
CA THR A 348 18.28 -4.00 -6.21
C THR A 348 16.77 -3.91 -6.03
N THR A 349 16.15 -3.00 -6.77
CA THR A 349 14.69 -2.93 -6.90
C THR A 349 14.33 -3.31 -8.33
N GLY A 350 13.71 -4.48 -8.50
CA GLY A 350 13.11 -4.88 -9.78
C GLY A 350 11.76 -4.18 -9.98
N ILE A 351 11.45 -3.77 -11.21
CA ILE A 351 10.25 -2.99 -11.54
C ILE A 351 9.59 -3.58 -12.78
N HIS A 352 8.28 -3.77 -12.71
CA HIS A 352 7.45 -4.30 -13.78
C HIS A 352 6.35 -3.30 -14.15
N ALA A 353 6.25 -2.96 -15.44
CA ALA A 353 5.29 -1.98 -15.96
C ALA A 353 4.14 -2.66 -16.71
N PHE A 354 2.95 -2.11 -16.53
CA PHE A 354 1.70 -2.55 -17.15
C PHE A 354 0.98 -1.35 -17.77
N ASP A 355 0.40 -1.54 -18.94
CA ASP A 355 -0.57 -0.65 -19.56
C ASP A 355 -1.92 -0.90 -18.92
N ILE A 356 -2.52 0.16 -18.37
CA ILE A 356 -3.86 0.12 -17.78
C ILE A 356 -4.84 1.05 -18.49
N THR A 357 -4.50 1.50 -19.70
CA THR A 357 -5.32 2.46 -20.46
C THR A 357 -6.73 1.92 -20.72
N GLY A 358 -7.74 2.66 -20.26
CA GLY A 358 -9.15 2.34 -20.46
C GLY A 358 -9.63 1.14 -19.61
N ASN A 359 -10.69 0.48 -20.07
CA ASN A 359 -11.40 -0.54 -19.31
C ASN A 359 -11.04 -1.99 -19.71
N VAL A 360 -9.93 -2.19 -20.42
CA VAL A 360 -9.47 -3.51 -20.87
C VAL A 360 -8.48 -4.12 -19.87
N PRO A 361 -8.32 -5.46 -19.84
CA PRO A 361 -7.33 -6.12 -19.00
C PRO A 361 -5.95 -5.50 -19.13
N ALA A 362 -5.28 -5.32 -17.99
CA ALA A 362 -3.93 -4.77 -17.96
C ALA A 362 -3.00 -5.57 -18.90
N ARG A 363 -2.08 -4.90 -19.58
CA ARG A 363 -1.12 -5.55 -20.48
C ARG A 363 0.29 -5.26 -20.01
N TYR A 364 1.06 -6.30 -19.78
CA TYR A 364 2.46 -6.13 -19.43
C TYR A 364 3.24 -5.42 -20.54
N LEU A 365 4.08 -4.47 -20.15
CA LEU A 365 4.86 -3.64 -21.05
C LEU A 365 6.34 -3.96 -20.97
N ALA A 366 6.91 -3.82 -19.78
CA ALA A 366 8.35 -3.79 -19.62
C ALA A 366 8.83 -4.17 -18.22
N SER A 367 10.11 -4.53 -18.14
CA SER A 367 10.85 -4.70 -16.89
C SER A 367 12.12 -3.89 -16.85
N GLY A 368 12.49 -3.43 -15.66
CA GLY A 368 13.84 -2.94 -15.38
C GLY A 368 14.24 -3.20 -13.94
N GLU A 369 15.45 -2.76 -13.62
CA GLU A 369 16.03 -2.89 -12.29
C GLU A 369 16.88 -1.66 -12.00
N VAL A 370 16.85 -1.19 -10.75
CA VAL A 370 17.70 -0.11 -10.24
C VAL A 370 18.40 -0.56 -8.96
N GLU A 371 19.56 0.03 -8.64
CA GLU A 371 20.27 -0.33 -7.39
C GLU A 371 19.57 0.26 -6.16
N GLY A 372 19.70 -0.43 -5.03
CA GLY A 372 19.15 -0.03 -3.74
C GLY A 372 17.72 -0.53 -3.50
N ARG A 373 17.26 -0.38 -2.26
CA ARG A 373 15.89 -0.72 -1.85
C ARG A 373 14.95 0.47 -2.02
N ILE A 374 13.72 0.19 -2.42
CA ILE A 374 12.67 1.19 -2.47
C ILE A 374 12.01 1.34 -1.10
N LEU A 375 11.64 2.57 -0.74
CA LEU A 375 11.01 2.87 0.55
C LEU A 375 9.52 2.53 0.58
N GLY A 376 8.82 2.74 -0.54
CA GLY A 376 7.38 2.54 -0.67
C GLY A 376 6.86 3.24 -1.91
N ARG A 377 5.54 3.20 -2.11
CA ARG A 377 4.90 3.67 -3.36
C ARG A 377 5.28 5.09 -3.77
N TYR A 378 5.48 5.96 -2.78
CA TYR A 378 5.80 7.37 -2.96
C TYR A 378 7.21 7.67 -3.42
N ALA A 379 8.09 6.70 -3.34
CA ALA A 379 9.38 6.78 -3.99
C ALA A 379 9.26 6.67 -5.52
N MET A 380 8.08 6.35 -6.05
CA MET A 380 7.77 6.28 -7.48
C MET A 380 6.86 7.43 -7.92
N SER A 381 7.11 7.94 -9.13
CA SER A 381 6.18 8.81 -9.86
C SER A 381 6.46 8.72 -11.36
N GLU A 382 5.45 8.97 -12.18
CA GLU A 382 5.55 9.04 -13.64
C GLU A 382 5.24 10.47 -14.08
N HIS A 383 6.03 10.98 -15.03
CA HIS A 383 5.83 12.30 -15.62
C HIS A 383 6.23 12.29 -17.08
N GLU A 384 5.30 12.63 -17.96
CA GLU A 384 5.51 12.70 -19.41
C GLU A 384 6.12 11.42 -20.01
N GLY A 385 5.73 10.26 -19.51
CA GLY A 385 6.20 8.93 -19.94
C GLY A 385 7.49 8.47 -19.24
N VAL A 386 8.04 9.26 -18.32
CA VAL A 386 9.26 8.94 -17.58
C VAL A 386 8.92 8.49 -16.17
N LEU A 387 9.28 7.25 -15.84
CA LEU A 387 9.23 6.73 -14.49
C LEU A 387 10.40 7.28 -13.66
N ARG A 388 10.12 7.77 -12.46
CA ARG A 388 11.09 8.32 -11.51
C ARG A 388 11.05 7.48 -10.24
N VAL A 389 12.21 7.01 -9.79
CA VAL A 389 12.31 6.04 -8.68
C VAL A 389 13.42 6.46 -7.74
N ALA A 390 13.11 6.63 -6.46
CA ALA A 390 14.09 6.89 -5.42
C ALA A 390 14.36 5.64 -4.58
N THR A 391 15.63 5.33 -4.34
CA THR A 391 16.05 4.17 -3.55
C THR A 391 17.12 4.57 -2.52
N THR A 392 17.30 3.72 -1.51
CA THR A 392 18.44 3.79 -0.59
C THR A 392 19.41 2.65 -0.88
N ILE A 393 20.68 2.96 -1.12
CA ILE A 393 21.77 1.99 -1.18
C ILE A 393 22.29 1.82 0.24
N ASP A 394 22.02 0.67 0.86
CA ASP A 394 22.46 0.41 2.24
C ASP A 394 23.92 -0.09 2.31
N SER A 395 24.56 0.15 3.45
CA SER A 395 25.86 -0.42 3.80
C SER A 395 25.76 -1.42 4.95
N TRP A 396 25.64 -2.72 4.65
CA TRP A 396 25.51 -3.76 5.69
C TRP A 396 26.82 -3.95 6.50
N THR A 397 27.97 -3.46 6.04
CA THR A 397 29.25 -3.55 6.75
C THR A 397 29.30 -2.71 8.03
N GLY A 398 28.30 -1.85 8.28
CA GLY A 398 28.28 -0.93 9.42
C GLY A 398 29.27 0.24 9.30
N GLU A 399 29.93 0.39 8.14
CA GLU A 399 30.74 1.57 7.81
C GLU A 399 29.81 2.67 7.30
N THR A 400 29.34 3.50 8.23
CA THR A 400 28.20 4.42 8.08
C THR A 400 28.37 5.55 7.06
N ASP A 401 29.45 5.57 6.28
CA ASP A 401 29.75 6.62 5.30
C ASP A 401 29.48 6.16 3.85
N THR A 402 28.95 4.93 3.67
CA THR A 402 28.70 4.34 2.34
C THR A 402 27.22 4.16 1.99
N SER A 403 26.29 4.41 2.93
CA SER A 403 24.86 4.53 2.61
C SER A 403 24.61 5.81 1.84
N GLU A 404 23.82 5.77 0.77
CA GLU A 404 23.34 6.96 0.09
C GLU A 404 22.00 6.70 -0.59
N SER A 405 21.23 7.77 -0.78
CA SER A 405 20.00 7.72 -1.54
C SER A 405 20.24 8.16 -2.98
N VAL A 406 19.55 7.52 -3.92
CA VAL A 406 19.69 7.75 -5.35
C VAL A 406 18.31 7.87 -5.97
N LEU A 407 18.15 8.82 -6.91
CA LEU A 407 16.98 8.90 -7.77
C LEU A 407 17.38 8.50 -9.18
N TYR A 408 16.56 7.66 -9.80
CA TYR A 408 16.67 7.17 -11.17
C TYR A 408 15.50 7.68 -11.99
N THR A 409 15.76 7.90 -13.27
CA THR A 409 14.74 8.17 -14.29
C THR A 409 14.80 7.04 -15.32
N LEU A 410 13.65 6.48 -15.69
CA LEU A 410 13.54 5.36 -16.61
C LEU A 410 12.49 5.63 -17.68
N GLU A 411 12.75 5.17 -18.90
CA GLU A 411 11.81 5.21 -20.01
C GLU A 411 11.50 3.78 -20.48
N GLU A 412 10.26 3.55 -20.86
CA GLU A 412 9.84 2.31 -21.50
C GLU A 412 10.36 2.24 -22.95
N GLY A 413 11.14 1.22 -23.29
CA GLY A 413 11.64 0.98 -24.63
C GLY A 413 11.93 -0.49 -24.91
N ASP A 414 11.42 -1.01 -26.04
CA ASP A 414 11.67 -2.39 -26.51
C ASP A 414 11.40 -3.51 -25.46
N GLY A 415 10.40 -3.29 -24.59
CA GLY A 415 10.04 -4.24 -23.53
C GLY A 415 10.89 -4.13 -22.26
N GLU A 416 11.71 -3.07 -22.15
CA GLU A 416 12.58 -2.79 -21.00
C GLU A 416 12.28 -1.41 -20.41
N LEU A 417 12.48 -1.26 -19.11
CA LEU A 417 12.58 0.06 -18.46
C LEU A 417 14.06 0.45 -18.47
N VAL A 418 14.41 1.33 -19.39
CA VAL A 418 15.79 1.75 -19.64
C VAL A 418 16.08 3.00 -18.82
N GLN A 419 17.14 2.94 -18.00
CA GLN A 419 17.59 4.11 -17.25
C GLN A 419 18.05 5.23 -18.21
N LEU A 420 17.44 6.40 -18.08
CA LEU A 420 17.82 7.63 -18.78
C LEU A 420 18.92 8.38 -18.02
N GLY A 421 18.75 8.56 -16.72
CA GLY A 421 19.61 9.34 -15.86
C GLY A 421 19.53 8.90 -14.40
N GLN A 422 20.42 9.45 -13.58
CA GLN A 422 20.42 9.24 -12.14
C GLN A 422 21.06 10.42 -11.41
N VAL A 423 20.63 10.66 -10.16
CA VAL A 423 21.26 11.59 -9.23
C VAL A 423 21.44 10.88 -7.89
N GLY A 424 22.69 10.70 -7.46
CA GLY A 424 23.07 10.07 -6.20
C GLY A 424 23.70 11.07 -5.22
N GLY A 425 24.27 10.57 -4.12
CA GLY A 425 24.91 11.40 -3.10
C GLY A 425 23.95 12.07 -2.14
N LEU A 426 22.66 11.71 -2.18
CA LEU A 426 21.63 12.27 -1.32
C LEU A 426 21.74 11.62 0.07
N GLY A 427 21.88 12.42 1.12
CA GLY A 427 21.88 11.92 2.50
C GLY A 427 22.96 10.87 2.78
N LYS A 428 24.23 11.19 2.53
CA LYS A 428 25.33 10.24 2.77
C LYS A 428 25.39 9.80 4.24
N GLY A 429 25.27 8.49 4.45
CA GLY A 429 25.19 7.88 5.76
C GLY A 429 23.80 7.93 6.39
N GLU A 430 22.78 8.26 5.60
CA GLU A 430 21.36 8.37 5.96
C GLU A 430 20.52 7.51 4.99
N GLN A 431 19.22 7.43 5.26
CA GLN A 431 18.24 6.77 4.41
C GLN A 431 17.11 7.75 4.06
N ILE A 432 16.39 7.46 2.98
CA ILE A 432 15.18 8.19 2.62
C ILE A 432 14.14 8.07 3.73
N TYR A 433 13.51 9.19 4.07
CA TYR A 433 12.36 9.27 4.98
C TYR A 433 11.11 9.85 4.33
N ALA A 434 11.22 10.74 3.33
CA ALA A 434 10.12 11.23 2.48
C ALA A 434 10.61 11.47 1.05
N VAL A 435 9.76 11.21 0.05
CA VAL A 435 10.01 11.60 -1.35
C VAL A 435 8.73 12.17 -1.92
N ARG A 436 8.85 13.25 -2.68
CA ARG A 436 7.72 13.79 -3.45
C ARG A 436 8.17 14.36 -4.78
N TYR A 437 7.27 14.33 -5.75
CA TYR A 437 7.50 14.82 -7.10
C TYR A 437 6.39 15.78 -7.48
N PHE A 438 6.76 16.95 -8.02
CA PHE A 438 5.83 17.96 -8.56
C PHE A 438 6.35 18.45 -9.91
N GLY A 439 5.66 18.10 -10.99
CA GLY A 439 6.12 18.39 -12.35
C GLY A 439 7.58 17.98 -12.53
N ASP A 440 8.42 18.94 -12.92
CA ASP A 440 9.86 18.78 -13.14
C ASP A 440 10.72 18.76 -11.86
N THR A 441 10.14 18.82 -10.65
CA THR A 441 10.89 18.92 -9.39
C THR A 441 10.69 17.71 -8.49
N GLY A 442 11.78 17.20 -7.92
CA GLY A 442 11.75 16.16 -6.89
C GLY A 442 12.20 16.71 -5.53
N TYR A 443 11.61 16.21 -4.45
CA TYR A 443 11.94 16.54 -3.07
C TYR A 443 12.29 15.25 -2.35
N VAL A 444 13.46 15.20 -1.73
CA VAL A 444 13.92 14.01 -0.99
C VAL A 444 14.36 14.43 0.40
N VAL A 445 13.78 13.81 1.40
CA VAL A 445 14.09 13.97 2.82
C VAL A 445 14.89 12.76 3.26
N THR A 446 16.03 12.99 3.91
CA THR A 446 16.88 11.93 4.46
C THR A 446 17.16 12.21 5.93
N PHE A 447 17.24 11.19 6.78
CA PHE A 447 17.41 11.46 8.22
C PHE A 447 18.34 10.49 8.94
N ARG A 448 19.16 11.07 9.82
CA ARG A 448 19.87 10.37 10.91
C ARG A 448 19.85 11.16 12.22
N GLN A 449 19.98 12.49 12.16
CA GLN A 449 19.92 13.42 13.31
C GLN A 449 19.43 14.84 12.91
N VAL A 450 19.76 15.31 11.71
CA VAL A 450 19.31 16.56 11.09
C VAL A 450 18.91 16.20 9.66
N ASP A 451 17.71 16.61 9.22
CA ASP A 451 17.16 16.26 7.90
C ASP A 451 17.51 17.34 6.87
N PRO A 452 18.31 17.04 5.84
CA PRO A 452 18.32 17.81 4.62
C PRO A 452 17.11 17.45 3.74
N LEU A 453 16.21 18.41 3.55
CA LEU A 453 15.30 18.43 2.41
C LEU A 453 16.09 18.80 1.15
N TYR A 454 16.37 17.82 0.29
CA TYR A 454 16.96 18.03 -1.03
C TYR A 454 15.87 18.42 -2.04
N VAL A 455 16.22 19.35 -2.92
CA VAL A 455 15.42 19.72 -4.10
C VAL A 455 16.19 19.30 -5.35
N LEU A 456 15.51 18.61 -6.24
CA LEU A 456 16.04 17.97 -7.44
C LEU A 456 15.36 18.56 -8.67
N ASP A 457 16.16 18.97 -9.66
CA ASP A 457 15.68 19.29 -11.01
C ASP A 457 15.65 18.00 -11.83
N LEU A 458 14.46 17.69 -12.35
CA LEU A 458 14.11 16.51 -13.13
C LEU A 458 13.61 16.89 -14.54
N SER A 459 13.74 18.16 -14.94
CA SER A 459 13.29 18.66 -16.25
C SER A 459 14.04 18.05 -17.43
N ASP A 460 15.29 17.62 -17.23
CA ASP A 460 16.03 16.76 -18.15
C ASP A 460 16.18 15.37 -17.53
N PRO A 461 15.32 14.40 -17.92
CA PRO A 461 15.39 13.03 -17.44
C PRO A 461 16.76 12.37 -17.64
N ALA A 462 17.56 12.77 -18.64
CA ALA A 462 18.88 12.18 -18.85
C ALA A 462 19.97 12.76 -17.93
N ALA A 463 19.68 13.88 -17.26
CA ALA A 463 20.62 14.60 -16.41
C ALA A 463 19.95 15.21 -15.16
N PRO A 464 19.26 14.41 -14.33
CA PRO A 464 18.69 14.92 -13.08
C PRO A 464 19.80 15.46 -12.16
N ALA A 465 19.50 16.51 -11.40
CA ALA A 465 20.51 17.21 -10.60
C ALA A 465 19.96 17.74 -9.28
N VAL A 466 20.80 17.77 -8.24
CA VAL A 466 20.49 18.50 -6.99
C VAL A 466 20.59 19.99 -7.25
N THR A 467 19.50 20.72 -7.02
CA THR A 467 19.45 22.19 -7.16
C THR A 467 19.55 22.90 -5.82
N GLY A 468 18.96 22.34 -4.76
CA GLY A 468 18.94 22.95 -3.43
C GLY A 468 18.98 21.92 -2.30
N GLU A 469 19.30 22.41 -1.10
CA GLU A 469 19.31 21.63 0.14
C GLU A 469 18.90 22.56 1.29
N LEU A 470 17.90 22.17 2.08
CA LEU A 470 17.47 22.86 3.28
C LEU A 470 17.64 21.96 4.49
N LYS A 471 18.55 22.33 5.40
CA LYS A 471 18.73 21.63 6.67
C LYS A 471 17.77 22.15 7.73
N ILE A 472 16.99 21.25 8.31
CA ILE A 472 16.10 21.53 9.44
C ILE A 472 16.33 20.53 10.58
N THR A 473 15.99 20.95 11.80
CA THR A 473 15.82 20.01 12.90
C THR A 473 14.56 19.19 12.69
N GLY A 474 14.55 17.98 13.22
CA GLY A 474 13.46 17.05 12.96
C GLY A 474 13.52 16.47 11.54
N TYR A 475 12.40 15.91 11.09
CA TYR A 475 12.22 15.41 9.73
C TYR A 475 10.76 15.52 9.29
N SER A 476 10.53 15.57 7.97
CA SER A 476 9.19 15.40 7.40
C SER A 476 9.01 13.95 6.94
N ALA A 477 8.08 13.21 7.54
CA ALA A 477 7.69 11.88 7.07
C ALA A 477 6.77 11.94 5.85
N TYR A 478 6.12 13.09 5.65
CA TYR A 478 5.12 13.32 4.63
C TYR A 478 5.27 14.72 4.03
N LEU A 479 5.19 14.82 2.71
CA LEU A 479 5.32 16.09 1.97
C LEU A 479 4.14 16.29 1.01
N HIS A 480 3.42 17.40 1.18
CA HIS A 480 2.20 17.78 0.46
C HIS A 480 2.39 19.06 -0.36
N ASP A 481 1.92 19.07 -1.62
CA ASP A 481 1.88 20.30 -2.42
C ASP A 481 0.78 21.23 -1.89
N ALA A 482 1.16 22.39 -1.36
CA ALA A 482 0.20 23.35 -0.85
C ALA A 482 -0.18 24.44 -1.88
N GLY A 483 0.28 24.29 -3.14
CA GLY A 483 0.12 25.25 -4.21
C GLY A 483 0.97 26.51 -4.01
N ASP A 484 0.96 27.41 -4.99
CA ASP A 484 1.67 28.69 -4.96
C ASP A 484 3.16 28.57 -4.57
N ASP A 485 3.85 27.56 -5.11
CA ASP A 485 5.25 27.23 -4.82
C ASP A 485 5.52 26.96 -3.33
N ARG A 486 4.57 26.32 -2.64
CA ARG A 486 4.68 25.95 -1.22
C ARG A 486 4.60 24.45 -1.02
N LEU A 487 5.36 23.98 -0.05
CA LEU A 487 5.37 22.59 0.38
C LEU A 487 5.00 22.51 1.86
N LEU A 488 4.07 21.61 2.19
CA LEU A 488 3.71 21.27 3.55
C LEU A 488 4.41 19.97 3.96
N GLY A 489 5.06 19.98 5.12
CA GLY A 489 5.65 18.80 5.73
C GLY A 489 4.88 18.37 6.98
N VAL A 490 4.61 17.08 7.13
CA VAL A 490 4.16 16.48 8.40
C VAL A 490 5.20 15.46 8.86
N GLY A 491 5.60 15.53 10.12
CA GLY A 491 6.63 14.65 10.68
C GLY A 491 6.91 14.98 12.14
N GLN A 492 8.18 14.90 12.55
CA GLN A 492 8.61 15.13 13.92
C GLN A 492 9.59 16.29 14.00
N GLU A 493 9.39 17.19 14.95
CA GLU A 493 10.42 18.15 15.34
C GLU A 493 11.44 17.47 16.26
N ALA A 494 12.70 17.92 16.21
CA ALA A 494 13.76 17.42 17.08
C ALA A 494 14.64 18.53 17.65
N THR A 495 15.43 18.21 18.68
CA THR A 495 16.51 19.09 19.12
C THR A 495 17.70 19.04 18.15
N GLU A 496 18.65 19.98 18.28
CA GLU A 496 19.92 19.94 17.51
C GLU A 496 20.73 18.64 17.73
N ASP A 497 20.48 17.93 18.85
CA ASP A 497 21.10 16.64 19.17
C ASP A 497 20.31 15.44 18.58
N GLY A 498 19.26 15.70 17.80
CA GLY A 498 18.42 14.68 17.13
C GLY A 498 17.35 14.04 18.01
N MET A 499 17.04 14.61 19.18
CA MET A 499 15.99 14.06 20.06
C MET A 499 14.61 14.57 19.64
N ALA A 500 13.71 13.67 19.23
CA ALA A 500 12.34 14.02 18.87
C ALA A 500 11.61 14.72 20.04
N VAL A 501 10.89 15.80 19.74
CA VAL A 501 10.15 16.61 20.73
C VAL A 501 8.64 16.61 20.50
N GLY A 502 8.18 16.20 19.31
CA GLY A 502 6.77 15.99 19.00
C GLY A 502 6.41 16.25 17.55
N ALA A 503 5.19 15.88 17.18
CA ALA A 503 4.65 16.03 15.84
C ALA A 503 4.69 17.48 15.36
N GLN A 504 5.04 17.67 14.10
CA GLN A 504 5.18 18.96 13.46
C GLN A 504 4.44 19.02 12.12
N ILE A 505 3.82 20.18 11.88
CA ILE A 505 3.41 20.63 10.55
C ILE A 505 4.35 21.79 10.17
N SER A 506 5.08 21.67 9.07
CA SER A 506 5.99 22.71 8.55
C SER A 506 5.50 23.23 7.21
N LEU A 507 5.68 24.52 6.96
CA LEU A 507 5.43 25.14 5.66
C LEU A 507 6.75 25.63 5.07
N PHE A 508 7.01 25.31 3.81
CA PHE A 508 8.22 25.66 3.10
C PHE A 508 7.90 26.48 1.84
N ASP A 509 8.75 27.44 1.54
CA ASP A 509 8.83 28.13 0.25
C ASP A 509 9.80 27.35 -0.64
N VAL A 510 9.31 26.96 -1.82
CA VAL A 510 10.05 26.21 -2.82
C VAL A 510 10.05 26.90 -4.20
N ALA A 511 9.71 28.19 -4.25
CA ALA A 511 9.67 28.97 -5.49
C ALA A 511 11.04 29.11 -6.17
N ASP A 512 12.11 29.19 -5.37
CA ASP A 512 13.49 29.07 -5.84
C ASP A 512 14.05 27.71 -5.40
N ALA A 513 14.05 26.75 -6.33
CA ALA A 513 14.56 25.40 -6.09
C ALA A 513 16.02 25.38 -5.59
N ALA A 514 16.82 26.42 -5.87
CA ALA A 514 18.19 26.53 -5.38
C ALA A 514 18.30 27.09 -3.95
N ALA A 515 17.22 27.65 -3.41
CA ALA A 515 17.17 28.27 -2.10
C ALA A 515 15.84 27.99 -1.35
N PRO A 516 15.44 26.72 -1.17
CA PRO A 516 14.26 26.36 -0.38
C PRO A 516 14.38 26.89 1.06
N ALA A 517 13.28 27.35 1.65
CA ALA A 517 13.27 27.91 2.99
C ALA A 517 12.04 27.50 3.80
N LYS A 518 12.22 27.21 5.10
CA LYS A 518 11.10 27.02 6.02
C LYS A 518 10.48 28.38 6.34
N LEU A 519 9.18 28.53 6.04
CA LEU A 519 8.40 29.74 6.29
C LEU A 519 7.90 29.78 7.74
N ASP A 520 7.20 28.72 8.15
CA ASP A 520 6.60 28.61 9.49
C ASP A 520 6.39 27.13 9.86
N GLY A 521 5.97 26.87 11.09
CA GLY A 521 5.54 25.54 11.49
C GLY A 521 4.87 25.51 12.86
N HIS A 522 4.05 24.48 13.06
CA HIS A 522 3.34 24.24 14.30
C HIS A 522 3.79 22.90 14.89
N VAL A 523 4.19 22.91 16.17
CA VAL A 523 4.67 21.72 16.88
C VAL A 523 3.72 21.39 18.01
N VAL A 524 3.27 20.13 18.06
CA VAL A 524 2.52 19.56 19.19
C VAL A 524 3.48 18.71 20.04
N PRO A 525 3.85 19.17 21.25
CA PRO A 525 4.87 18.48 22.05
C PRO A 525 4.43 17.08 22.50
N ASN A 526 5.35 16.12 22.47
CA ASN A 526 5.13 14.72 22.88
C ASN A 526 3.96 14.04 22.15
N ALA A 527 3.85 14.31 20.86
CA ALA A 527 2.80 13.79 20.01
C ALA A 527 3.38 13.11 18.76
N TRP A 528 2.60 12.24 18.15
CA TRP A 528 2.91 11.62 16.86
C TRP A 528 1.69 11.71 15.95
N SER A 529 1.90 11.60 14.64
CA SER A 529 0.82 11.62 13.67
C SER A 529 0.75 10.30 12.92
N GLN A 530 -0.48 9.79 12.75
CA GLN A 530 -0.71 8.68 11.83
C GLN A 530 -0.30 9.02 10.39
N THR A 531 -0.31 10.30 10.01
CA THR A 531 0.19 10.80 8.72
C THR A 531 1.68 10.55 8.51
N GLU A 532 2.41 10.01 9.49
CA GLU A 532 3.82 9.61 9.30
C GLU A 532 3.97 8.19 8.71
N TRP A 533 2.94 7.36 8.75
CA TRP A 533 2.93 6.02 8.12
C TRP A 533 1.64 5.68 7.33
N ASP A 534 0.55 6.44 7.49
CA ASP A 534 -0.64 6.38 6.65
C ASP A 534 -1.04 7.77 6.08
N PRO A 535 -0.70 8.08 4.81
CA PRO A 535 -0.91 9.38 4.19
C PRO A 535 -2.38 9.68 3.94
N GLN A 536 -3.19 8.63 3.76
CA GLN A 536 -4.61 8.77 3.49
C GLN A 536 -5.34 9.44 4.66
N ALA A 537 -4.72 9.49 5.85
CA ALA A 537 -5.24 10.14 7.03
C ALA A 537 -5.07 11.67 7.03
N PHE A 538 -4.17 12.22 6.20
CA PHE A 538 -4.01 13.66 6.03
C PHE A 538 -5.13 14.25 5.19
N LEU A 539 -5.56 15.46 5.54
CA LEU A 539 -6.53 16.21 4.74
C LEU A 539 -6.06 17.65 4.58
N PHE A 540 -6.01 18.12 3.34
CA PHE A 540 -5.89 19.55 3.00
C PHE A 540 -7.15 20.01 2.28
N TRP A 541 -7.78 21.03 2.83
CA TRP A 541 -9.00 21.64 2.30
C TRP A 541 -8.66 23.03 1.75
N GLU A 542 -8.27 23.06 0.47
CA GLU A 542 -7.79 24.24 -0.25
C GLU A 542 -8.74 25.43 -0.18
N ASP A 543 -10.05 25.19 -0.31
CA ASP A 543 -11.09 26.23 -0.37
C ASP A 543 -11.02 27.24 0.79
N THR A 544 -10.61 26.77 1.97
CA THR A 544 -10.45 27.62 3.15
C THR A 544 -9.06 27.54 3.80
N GLY A 545 -8.15 26.78 3.19
CA GLY A 545 -6.75 26.63 3.63
C GLY A 545 -6.57 25.81 4.91
N GLN A 546 -7.52 24.95 5.29
CA GLN A 546 -7.39 24.11 6.49
C GLN A 546 -6.61 22.86 6.18
N VAL A 547 -5.69 22.52 7.07
CA VAL A 547 -5.01 21.23 7.11
C VAL A 547 -5.47 20.51 8.37
N VAL A 548 -5.92 19.27 8.20
CA VAL A 548 -6.34 18.41 9.30
C VAL A 548 -5.41 17.21 9.40
N VAL A 549 -4.76 17.09 10.56
CA VAL A 549 -3.77 16.05 10.84
C VAL A 549 -4.22 15.26 12.07
N PRO A 550 -4.40 13.94 11.98
CA PRO A 550 -4.61 13.10 13.16
C PRO A 550 -3.37 13.14 14.04
N ILE A 551 -3.55 13.51 15.31
CA ILE A 551 -2.49 13.59 16.30
C ILE A 551 -2.83 12.71 17.49
N GLU A 552 -1.87 11.89 17.88
CA GLU A 552 -1.91 11.07 19.07
C GLU A 552 -1.02 11.68 20.15
N THR A 553 -1.56 11.75 21.35
CA THR A 553 -0.89 12.36 22.52
C THR A 553 -1.04 11.46 23.74
N GLN A 554 -0.37 11.80 24.83
CA GLN A 554 -0.62 11.13 26.13
C GLN A 554 -2.07 11.24 26.62
N THR A 555 -2.84 12.22 26.11
CA THR A 555 -4.26 12.40 26.44
C THR A 555 -5.20 11.66 25.49
N GLY A 556 -4.66 11.02 24.45
CA GLY A 556 -5.39 10.26 23.44
C GLY A 556 -5.42 10.94 22.06
N PRO A 557 -6.14 10.31 21.11
CA PRO A 557 -6.24 10.79 19.74
C PRO A 557 -7.09 12.05 19.60
N SER A 558 -6.70 12.89 18.64
CA SER A 558 -7.42 14.09 18.24
C SER A 558 -7.16 14.41 16.77
N ALA A 559 -7.99 15.25 16.16
CA ALA A 559 -7.71 15.87 14.88
C ALA A 559 -7.21 17.30 15.11
N LEU A 560 -5.92 17.56 14.85
CA LEU A 560 -5.38 18.92 14.83
C LEU A 560 -5.84 19.62 13.56
N VAL A 561 -6.45 20.79 13.71
CA VAL A 561 -6.83 21.65 12.60
C VAL A 561 -5.94 22.88 12.64
N VAL A 562 -5.12 23.06 11.60
CA VAL A 562 -4.37 24.28 11.36
C VAL A 562 -4.89 24.95 10.10
N ARG A 563 -4.66 26.26 9.97
CA ARG A 563 -4.99 27.04 8.78
C ARG A 563 -3.74 27.67 8.21
N LEU A 564 -3.62 27.59 6.88
CA LEU A 564 -2.61 28.31 6.11
C LEU A 564 -3.14 29.71 5.79
N ASP A 565 -2.45 30.74 6.28
CA ASP A 565 -2.77 32.15 6.01
C ASP A 565 -1.53 32.83 5.39
N GLY A 566 -1.34 32.66 4.08
CA GLY A 566 -0.10 33.05 3.42
C GLY A 566 1.08 32.22 3.95
N ASP A 567 2.09 32.88 4.51
CA ASP A 567 3.32 32.24 5.01
C ASP A 567 3.19 31.65 6.42
N ALA A 568 2.01 31.72 7.05
CA ALA A 568 1.81 31.32 8.44
C ALA A 568 1.00 30.02 8.57
N VAL A 569 1.39 29.18 9.53
CA VAL A 569 0.65 27.99 9.97
C VAL A 569 0.03 28.27 11.34
N THR A 570 -1.27 28.54 11.38
CA THR A 570 -1.97 28.91 12.62
C THR A 570 -2.86 27.78 13.10
N GLU A 571 -2.69 27.35 14.35
CA GLU A 571 -3.62 26.41 14.99
C GLU A 571 -5.01 27.04 15.13
N GLN A 572 -6.02 26.37 14.57
CA GLN A 572 -7.42 26.69 14.79
C GLN A 572 -7.96 25.96 16.03
N GLY A 573 -7.52 24.72 16.24
CA GLY A 573 -7.77 23.95 17.46
C GLY A 573 -7.61 22.45 17.23
N GLN A 574 -7.90 21.67 18.27
CA GLN A 574 -7.89 20.21 18.22
C GLN A 574 -9.29 19.67 18.50
N ILE A 575 -9.80 18.85 17.59
CA ILE A 575 -11.06 18.14 17.78
C ILE A 575 -10.78 16.84 18.51
N THR A 576 -11.25 16.77 19.74
CA THR A 576 -11.38 15.52 20.48
C THR A 576 -12.80 15.00 20.36
N ARG A 577 -12.96 13.70 20.57
CA ARG A 577 -14.28 13.08 20.70
C ARG A 577 -15.08 13.65 21.89
N THR A 578 -16.38 13.85 21.72
CA THR A 578 -17.30 14.35 22.77
C THR A 578 -17.91 13.24 23.63
N GLU A 579 -18.07 12.04 23.06
CA GLU A 579 -18.63 10.87 23.75
C GLU A 579 -17.51 9.98 24.32
N SER A 580 -17.74 9.35 25.47
CA SER A 580 -16.80 8.38 26.02
C SER A 580 -16.67 7.17 25.09
N PRO A 581 -15.45 6.67 24.84
CA PRO A 581 -15.26 5.46 24.05
C PRO A 581 -15.92 4.27 24.74
N ARG A 582 -16.62 3.44 23.98
CA ARG A 582 -17.38 2.32 24.55
C ARG A 582 -16.47 1.27 25.17
N ASP A 583 -15.36 0.96 24.50
CA ASP A 583 -14.42 -0.08 24.90
C ASP A 583 -13.25 0.47 25.73
N GLY A 584 -13.35 1.72 26.19
CA GLY A 584 -12.33 2.38 27.00
C GLY A 584 -11.12 2.88 26.22
N TRP A 585 -11.07 2.65 24.91
CA TRP A 585 -10.06 3.17 24.00
C TRP A 585 -10.73 3.76 22.76
N ALA A 586 -10.07 4.70 22.09
CA ALA A 586 -10.50 5.27 20.82
C ALA A 586 -9.32 5.34 19.87
N SER A 587 -9.62 5.24 18.58
CA SER A 587 -8.70 5.52 17.49
C SER A 587 -9.46 6.37 16.47
N LEU A 588 -8.83 7.50 16.10
CA LEU A 588 -9.25 8.33 14.98
C LEU A 588 -8.65 7.72 13.71
N ARG A 589 -9.48 7.36 12.74
CA ARG A 589 -9.03 6.70 11.51
C ARG A 589 -8.89 7.68 10.35
N ARG A 590 -9.91 8.53 10.14
CA ARG A 590 -9.97 9.49 9.01
C ARG A 590 -10.63 10.79 9.41
N THR A 591 -10.32 11.83 8.66
CA THR A 591 -11.08 13.09 8.67
C THR A 591 -11.61 13.38 7.27
N ILE A 592 -12.82 13.92 7.19
CA ILE A 592 -13.54 14.17 5.93
C ILE A 592 -14.24 15.51 6.04
N VAL A 593 -14.16 16.34 5.01
CA VAL A 593 -14.95 17.57 4.90
C VAL A 593 -16.13 17.33 3.96
N VAL A 594 -17.33 17.76 4.37
CA VAL A 594 -18.50 17.88 3.48
C VAL A 594 -19.16 19.24 3.75
N GLY A 595 -19.22 20.08 2.73
CA GLY A 595 -19.69 21.45 2.83
C GLY A 595 -18.90 22.26 3.86
N ASP A 596 -19.58 22.69 4.91
CA ASP A 596 -19.00 23.45 6.04
C ASP A 596 -18.77 22.58 7.29
N THR A 597 -18.84 21.25 7.16
CA THR A 597 -18.73 20.29 8.25
C THR A 597 -17.48 19.45 8.11
N LEU A 598 -16.73 19.33 9.22
CA LEU A 598 -15.61 18.40 9.37
C LEU A 598 -16.09 17.17 10.15
N TYR A 599 -16.01 16.01 9.52
CA TYR A 599 -16.30 14.71 10.11
C TYR A 599 -15.00 14.06 10.58
N THR A 600 -15.01 13.56 11.81
CA THR A 600 -13.94 12.69 12.34
C THR A 600 -14.49 11.27 12.44
N VAL A 601 -13.86 10.33 11.73
CA VAL A 601 -14.25 8.93 11.65
C VAL A 601 -13.41 8.13 12.64
N TRP A 602 -14.07 7.64 13.69
CA TRP A 602 -13.49 6.84 14.75
C TRP A 602 -13.85 5.37 14.54
N HIS A 603 -13.09 4.46 15.14
CA HIS A 603 -13.36 3.02 15.05
C HIS A 603 -14.79 2.61 15.46
N ASP A 604 -15.48 3.38 16.32
CA ASP A 604 -16.81 3.09 16.85
C ASP A 604 -17.86 4.20 16.58
N GLY A 605 -17.57 5.15 15.71
CA GLY A 605 -18.56 6.14 15.26
C GLY A 605 -18.00 7.32 14.49
N VAL A 606 -18.88 8.23 14.10
CA VAL A 606 -18.53 9.46 13.38
C VAL A 606 -19.00 10.67 14.18
N GLN A 607 -18.12 11.64 14.37
CA GLN A 607 -18.47 12.95 14.93
C GLN A 607 -18.50 13.99 13.83
N ALA A 608 -19.47 14.91 13.87
CA ALA A 608 -19.48 16.11 13.05
C ALA A 608 -19.11 17.34 13.88
N ASN A 609 -18.31 18.22 13.29
CA ASN A 609 -17.91 19.51 13.84
C ASN A 609 -18.07 20.58 12.76
N GLY A 610 -18.38 21.83 13.13
CA GLY A 610 -18.31 22.92 12.16
C GLY A 610 -16.87 23.16 11.70
N LEU A 611 -16.63 23.31 10.40
CA LEU A 611 -15.27 23.49 9.89
C LEU A 611 -14.63 24.83 10.33
N ALA A 612 -15.46 25.87 10.53
CA ALA A 612 -14.99 27.21 10.88
C ALA A 612 -14.83 27.44 12.39
N ASP A 613 -15.71 26.86 13.21
CA ASP A 613 -15.73 27.06 14.68
C ASP A 613 -15.25 25.83 15.46
N LEU A 614 -15.12 24.67 14.80
CA LEU A 614 -14.80 23.36 15.37
C LEU A 614 -15.82 22.87 16.42
N GLU A 615 -16.97 23.54 16.54
CA GLU A 615 -17.98 23.20 17.54
C GLU A 615 -18.69 21.89 17.13
N PRO A 616 -18.89 20.96 18.08
CA PRO A 616 -19.52 19.68 17.79
C PRO A 616 -20.99 19.86 17.39
N ARG A 617 -21.37 19.25 16.27
CA ARG A 617 -22.73 19.27 15.69
C ARG A 617 -23.50 17.97 15.94
N GLY A 618 -22.81 16.85 16.09
CA GLY A 618 -23.45 15.57 16.44
C GLY A 618 -22.50 14.38 16.45
N TRP A 619 -23.01 13.24 16.95
CA TRP A 619 -22.31 11.97 17.03
C TRP A 619 -23.20 10.82 16.53
N ALA A 620 -22.66 10.01 15.62
CA ALA A 620 -23.24 8.77 15.13
C ALA A 620 -22.41 7.57 15.64
N GLY A 621 -22.81 6.95 16.74
CA GLY A 621 -22.13 5.78 17.28
C GLY A 621 -22.48 4.49 16.53
N PHE A 622 -21.49 3.70 16.15
CA PHE A 622 -21.69 2.41 15.49
C PHE A 622 -22.20 1.37 16.48
N ALA A 623 -23.40 0.84 16.28
CA ALA A 623 -23.92 -0.25 17.11
C ALA A 623 -23.11 -1.54 16.87
N GLN A 624 -22.73 -2.25 17.94
CA GLN A 624 -22.31 -3.65 17.85
C GLN A 624 -23.52 -4.52 17.46
N PRO A 625 -23.31 -5.68 16.80
CA PRO A 625 -24.39 -6.60 16.44
C PRO A 625 -25.20 -7.12 17.64
#